data_AF-A0A2A2PSI4-F1
#
_entry.id   AF-A0A2A2PSI4-F1
#
_cell.length_a   1.000
_cell.length_b   1.000
_cell.length_c   1.000
_cell.angle_alpha   90.00
_cell.angle_beta   90.00
_cell.angle_gamma   90.00
#
_symmetry.space_group_name_H-M   'P 1'
#
loop_
_entity.id
_entity.type
_entity.pdbx_description
1 polymer ?
#
loop_
_entity_poly.entity_id
_entity_poly.type
_entity_poly.pdbx_seq_one_letter_code
_entity_poly.pdbx_strand_id
1 'polypeptide(L)'
;MFKATPNPPDTSIPYDPALDPQKIKAATARAINFYLNPGALKISIPSTPSSKSNRIFLIDPTVDEETLLVEACESLAAASDMARDIGDTVDHPQRRAMLMLHQVIMLSELMVNRVLDGRRVPN
;
A
#
# COMPACT_ATOMS: atom_id res chain seq x y z
N MET A 1 51.04 -20.42 -26.91
CA MET A 1 49.70 -20.37 -27.52
C MET A 1 49.05 -19.06 -27.10
N PHE A 2 48.98 -18.08 -28.00
CA PHE A 2 48.37 -16.78 -27.71
C PHE A 2 46.87 -16.89 -28.04
N LYS A 3 46.00 -16.65 -27.05
CA LYS A 3 44.58 -16.43 -27.31
C LYS A 3 44.47 -15.05 -27.95
N ALA A 4 44.14 -15.01 -29.24
CA ALA A 4 43.72 -13.76 -29.86
C ALA A 4 42.44 -13.31 -29.16
N THR A 5 42.52 -12.25 -28.36
CA THR A 5 41.34 -11.57 -27.82
C THR A 5 40.66 -10.91 -29.02
N PRO A 6 39.43 -11.30 -29.39
CA PRO A 6 38.73 -10.64 -30.48
C PRO A 6 38.48 -9.18 -30.06
N ASN A 7 38.86 -8.23 -30.91
CA ASN A 7 38.43 -6.84 -30.73
C ASN A 7 36.90 -6.80 -30.72
N PRO A 8 36.28 -5.93 -29.89
CA PRO A 8 34.84 -5.74 -29.93
C PRO A 8 34.44 -5.30 -31.35
N PRO A 9 33.29 -5.77 -31.87
CA PRO A 9 32.83 -5.37 -33.18
C PRO A 9 32.61 -3.85 -33.21
N ASP A 10 33.00 -3.21 -34.31
CA ASP A 10 32.69 -1.80 -34.56
C ASP A 10 31.19 -1.60 -34.44
N THR A 11 30.74 -1.01 -33.33
CA THR A 11 29.35 -0.57 -33.15
C THR A 11 29.14 0.73 -33.90
N SER A 12 29.42 0.74 -35.22
CA SER A 12 28.79 1.69 -36.11
C SER A 12 27.37 1.21 -36.31
N ILE A 13 26.46 1.72 -35.47
CA ILE A 13 25.02 1.58 -35.64
C ILE A 13 24.73 1.85 -37.14
N PRO A 14 24.10 0.93 -37.89
CA PRO A 14 23.79 1.16 -39.29
C PRO A 14 22.99 2.46 -39.41
N TYR A 15 23.59 3.48 -40.01
CA TYR A 15 22.89 4.72 -40.32
C TYR A 15 21.93 4.40 -41.47
N ASP A 16 20.70 4.04 -41.14
CA ASP A 16 19.63 3.92 -42.11
C ASP A 16 19.26 5.35 -42.57
N PRO A 17 19.53 5.75 -43.82
CA PRO A 17 19.28 7.11 -44.31
C PRO A 17 17.79 7.46 -44.35
N ALA A 18 16.88 6.51 -44.13
CA ALA A 18 15.45 6.75 -43.98
C ALA A 18 15.05 7.29 -42.59
N LEU A 19 15.93 7.19 -41.59
CA LEU A 19 15.66 7.64 -40.22
C LEU A 19 16.16 9.07 -40.03
N ASP A 20 15.23 10.01 -40.17
CA ASP A 20 15.45 11.42 -39.85
C ASP A 20 15.97 11.58 -38.40
N PRO A 21 17.18 12.14 -38.18
CA PRO A 21 17.78 12.32 -36.86
C PRO A 21 16.87 13.07 -35.88
N GLN A 22 15.99 13.93 -36.38
CA GLN A 22 15.06 14.69 -35.55
C GLN A 22 13.94 13.80 -34.98
N LYS A 23 13.49 12.80 -35.74
CA LYS A 23 12.52 11.79 -35.28
C LYS A 23 13.12 10.86 -34.24
N ILE A 24 14.40 10.51 -34.39
CA ILE A 24 15.12 9.72 -33.38
C ILE A 24 15.19 10.49 -32.06
N LYS A 25 15.61 11.77 -32.08
CA LYS A 25 15.65 12.61 -30.88
C LYS A 25 14.27 12.72 -30.21
N ALA A 26 13.21 12.90 -30.99
CA ALA A 26 11.85 12.95 -30.48
C ALA A 26 11.38 11.61 -29.87
N ALA A 27 11.68 10.49 -30.53
CA ALA A 27 11.37 9.15 -30.03
C ALA A 27 12.13 8.84 -28.74
N THR A 28 13.42 9.18 -28.68
CA THR A 28 14.26 9.02 -27.48
C THR A 28 13.73 9.87 -26.31
N ALA A 29 13.40 11.15 -26.55
CA ALA A 29 12.81 12.00 -25.51
C ALA A 29 11.45 11.48 -25.03
N ARG A 30 10.65 10.87 -25.93
CA ARG A 30 9.38 10.22 -25.57
C ARG A 30 9.61 8.96 -24.74
N ALA A 31 10.56 8.11 -25.10
CA ALA A 31 10.89 6.89 -24.35
C ALA A 31 11.46 7.24 -22.97
N ILE A 32 12.38 8.20 -22.89
CA ILE A 32 12.92 8.69 -21.61
C ILE A 32 11.80 9.23 -20.73
N ASN A 33 10.89 10.05 -21.28
CA ASN A 33 9.76 10.54 -20.50
C ASN A 33 8.79 9.42 -20.09
N PHE A 34 8.59 8.42 -20.92
CA PHE A 34 7.69 7.31 -20.63
C PHE A 34 8.23 6.40 -19.52
N TYR A 35 9.53 6.07 -19.55
CA TYR A 35 10.13 5.13 -18.61
C TYR A 35 10.75 5.77 -17.37
N LEU A 36 11.26 7.00 -17.48
CA LEU A 36 12.10 7.64 -16.46
C LEU A 36 11.47 8.87 -15.83
N ASN A 37 10.30 9.34 -16.29
CA ASN A 37 9.63 10.47 -15.66
C ASN A 37 8.76 9.97 -14.49
N PRO A 38 9.10 10.29 -13.23
CA PRO A 38 8.36 9.81 -12.06
C PRO A 38 6.90 10.32 -12.02
N GLY A 39 6.57 11.38 -12.78
CA GLY A 39 5.20 11.86 -12.95
C GLY A 39 4.33 11.00 -13.88
N ALA A 40 4.93 10.27 -14.83
CA ALA A 40 4.25 9.42 -15.81
C ALA A 40 3.96 8.00 -15.29
N LEU A 41 4.68 7.56 -14.25
CA LEU A 41 4.42 6.32 -13.51
C LEU A 41 3.15 6.38 -12.63
N LYS A 42 2.34 7.44 -12.73
CA LYS A 42 0.98 7.50 -12.18
C LYS A 42 -0.03 6.66 -12.97
N ILE A 43 0.41 5.58 -13.62
CA ILE A 43 -0.48 4.57 -14.18
C ILE A 43 -0.81 3.59 -13.05
N SER A 44 -1.93 3.88 -12.39
CA SER A 44 -2.81 2.91 -11.71
C SER A 44 -2.19 1.86 -10.78
N ILE A 45 -1.28 2.26 -9.90
CA ILE A 45 -1.23 1.62 -8.57
C ILE A 45 -1.96 2.60 -7.65
N PRO A 46 -3.01 2.20 -6.91
CA PRO A 46 -3.54 3.02 -5.83
C PRO A 46 -2.52 3.00 -4.67
N SER A 47 -1.32 3.54 -4.92
CA SER A 47 -0.34 3.85 -3.90
C SER A 47 -0.39 5.35 -3.70
N THR A 48 -1.11 5.70 -2.65
CA THR A 48 -1.16 7.03 -2.04
C THR A 48 0.24 7.65 -1.94
N PRO A 49 0.35 8.98 -2.06
CA PRO A 49 1.63 9.67 -2.20
C PRO A 49 2.48 9.49 -0.93
N SER A 50 3.73 9.08 -1.13
CA SER A 50 4.92 9.54 -0.39
C SER A 50 4.65 10.20 0.98
N SER A 51 4.33 9.38 1.96
CA SER A 51 4.88 9.56 3.30
C SER A 51 5.63 8.27 3.58
N LYS A 52 6.88 8.37 4.03
CA LYS A 52 7.61 7.23 4.61
C LYS A 52 6.89 6.85 5.91
N SER A 53 5.69 6.31 5.79
CA SER A 53 4.99 5.67 6.88
C SER A 53 5.82 4.44 7.20
N ASN A 54 6.42 4.42 8.39
CA ASN A 54 7.18 3.31 8.90
C ASN A 54 6.20 2.14 9.14
N ARG A 55 5.79 1.47 8.06
CA ARG A 55 4.83 0.38 8.06
C ARG A 55 5.58 -0.88 8.46
N ILE A 56 5.69 -1.09 9.77
CA ILE A 56 6.37 -2.25 10.39
C ILE A 56 5.48 -3.50 10.27
N PHE A 57 4.17 -3.31 10.17
CA PHE A 57 3.19 -4.39 10.07
C PHE A 57 2.49 -4.36 8.70
N LEU A 58 2.33 -5.54 8.12
CA LEU A 58 1.62 -5.78 6.86
C LEU A 58 0.62 -6.92 7.09
N ILE A 59 -0.59 -6.77 6.55
CA ILE A 59 -1.58 -7.85 6.47
C ILE A 59 -1.26 -8.68 5.22
N ASP A 60 -1.20 -10.00 5.37
CA ASP A 60 -0.95 -10.91 4.25
C ASP A 60 -2.09 -10.78 3.21
N PRO A 61 -1.79 -10.45 1.94
CA PRO A 61 -2.80 -10.26 0.90
C PRO A 61 -3.53 -11.54 0.50
N THR A 62 -3.09 -12.70 0.97
CA THR A 62 -3.74 -13.99 0.72
C THR A 62 -4.88 -14.29 1.71
N VAL A 63 -4.98 -13.53 2.80
CA VAL A 63 -6.04 -13.68 3.81
C VAL A 63 -7.34 -13.12 3.27
N ASP A 64 -8.41 -13.89 3.44
CA ASP A 64 -9.74 -13.52 2.99
C ASP A 64 -10.34 -12.37 3.84
N GLU A 65 -11.21 -11.58 3.22
CA GLU A 65 -11.83 -10.43 3.88
C GLU A 65 -12.69 -10.83 5.09
N GLU A 66 -13.27 -12.04 5.09
CA GLU A 66 -14.10 -12.52 6.20
C GLU A 66 -13.23 -12.80 7.43
N THR A 67 -12.12 -13.51 7.29
CA THR A 67 -11.14 -13.74 8.35
C THR A 67 -10.57 -12.43 8.89
N LEU A 68 -10.27 -11.45 8.03
CA LEU A 68 -9.81 -10.13 8.48
C LEU A 68 -10.86 -9.39 9.31
N LEU A 69 -12.14 -9.49 8.93
CA LEU A 69 -13.23 -8.86 9.68
C LEU A 69 -13.50 -9.56 11.01
N VAL A 70 -13.42 -10.89 11.05
CA VAL A 70 -13.56 -11.67 12.28
C VAL A 70 -12.42 -11.35 13.26
N GLU A 71 -11.18 -11.37 12.79
CA GLU A 71 -9.99 -11.01 13.59
C GLU A 71 -10.11 -9.57 14.12
N ALA A 72 -10.58 -8.64 13.28
CA ALA A 72 -10.80 -7.26 13.70
C ALA A 72 -11.88 -7.16 14.79
N CYS A 73 -13.01 -7.87 14.66
CA CYS A 73 -14.05 -7.90 15.69
C CYS A 73 -13.54 -8.49 17.01
N GLU A 74 -12.80 -9.60 16.95
CA GLU A 74 -12.24 -10.25 18.15
C GLU A 74 -11.19 -9.38 18.84
N SER A 75 -10.26 -8.80 18.07
CA SER A 75 -9.24 -7.87 18.56
C SER A 75 -9.87 -6.65 19.24
N LEU A 76 -10.95 -6.14 18.67
CA LEU A 76 -11.65 -4.97 19.17
C LEU A 76 -12.42 -5.26 20.46
N ALA A 77 -13.08 -6.42 20.54
CA ALA A 77 -13.73 -6.89 21.76
C ALA A 77 -12.71 -7.07 22.90
N ALA A 78 -11.56 -7.68 22.62
CA ALA A 78 -10.48 -7.82 23.59
C ALA A 78 -9.94 -6.45 24.06
N ALA A 79 -9.80 -5.48 23.14
CA ALA A 79 -9.43 -4.11 23.49
C ALA A 79 -10.49 -3.42 24.35
N SER A 80 -11.78 -3.69 24.10
CA SER A 80 -12.91 -3.18 24.87
C SER A 80 -12.85 -3.64 26.33
N ASP A 81 -12.62 -4.94 26.53
CA ASP A 81 -12.49 -5.57 27.86
C ASP A 81 -11.27 -5.03 28.62
N MET A 82 -10.11 -4.91 27.95
CA MET A 82 -8.92 -4.29 28.56
C MET A 82 -9.13 -2.82 28.92
N ALA A 83 -9.80 -2.05 28.04
CA ALA A 83 -10.10 -0.66 28.30
C ALA A 83 -11.00 -0.51 29.54
N ARG A 84 -11.97 -1.40 29.69
CA ARG A 84 -12.85 -1.45 30.85
C ARG A 84 -12.10 -1.81 32.14
N ASP A 85 -11.31 -2.87 32.13
CA ASP A 85 -10.53 -3.33 33.27
C ASP A 85 -9.57 -2.24 33.79
N ILE A 86 -8.88 -1.57 32.86
CA ILE A 86 -8.00 -0.45 33.22
C ILE A 86 -8.82 0.77 33.68
N GLY A 87 -9.97 1.04 33.06
CA GLY A 87 -10.85 2.14 33.48
C GLY A 87 -11.32 2.02 34.94
N ASP A 88 -11.52 0.79 35.41
CA ASP A 88 -11.94 0.49 36.79
C ASP A 88 -10.79 0.65 37.80
N THR A 89 -9.54 0.39 37.38
CA THR A 89 -8.34 0.51 38.24
C THR A 89 -7.76 1.93 38.33
N VAL A 90 -8.18 2.83 37.45
CA VAL A 90 -7.55 4.14 37.25
C VAL A 90 -8.30 5.30 37.95
N ASP A 91 -7.53 6.26 38.46
CA ASP A 91 -8.00 7.45 39.19
C ASP A 91 -8.79 8.46 38.31
N HIS A 92 -9.56 9.33 38.98
CA HIS A 92 -10.64 10.15 38.42
C HIS A 92 -10.36 10.88 37.06
N PRO A 93 -9.21 11.51 36.81
CA PRO A 93 -8.97 12.22 35.55
C PRO A 93 -8.67 11.29 34.35
N GLN A 94 -7.99 10.16 34.58
CA GLN A 94 -7.63 9.20 33.52
C GLN A 94 -8.80 8.24 33.22
N ARG A 95 -9.67 8.00 34.20
CA ARG A 95 -10.92 7.23 34.03
C ARG A 95 -11.80 7.80 32.91
N ARG A 96 -11.93 9.12 32.80
CA ARG A 96 -12.74 9.76 31.74
C ARG A 96 -12.15 9.52 30.35
N ALA A 97 -10.83 9.59 30.21
CA ALA A 97 -10.16 9.27 28.95
C ALA A 97 -10.36 7.79 28.57
N MET A 98 -10.30 6.90 29.55
CA MET A 98 -10.48 5.47 29.32
C MET A 98 -11.92 5.10 28.96
N LEU A 99 -12.91 5.71 29.62
CA LEU A 99 -14.32 5.57 29.25
C LEU A 99 -14.59 6.09 27.83
N MET A 100 -13.94 7.18 27.42
CA MET A 100 -14.03 7.68 26.04
C MET A 100 -13.38 6.71 25.04
N LEU A 101 -12.24 6.10 25.37
CA LEU A 101 -11.60 5.08 24.53
C LEU A 101 -12.51 3.84 24.38
N HIS A 102 -13.05 3.34 25.48
CA HIS A 102 -14.00 2.24 25.47
C HIS A 102 -15.24 2.57 24.62
N GLN A 103 -15.79 3.79 24.74
CA GLN A 103 -16.90 4.24 23.91
C GLN A 103 -16.56 4.25 22.41
N VAL A 104 -15.34 4.69 22.04
CA VAL A 104 -14.89 4.68 20.64
C VAL A 104 -14.74 3.25 20.12
N ILE A 105 -14.19 2.34 20.92
CA ILE A 105 -14.05 0.91 20.61
C ILE A 105 -15.42 0.29 20.32
N MET A 106 -16.40 0.48 21.21
CA MET A 106 -17.77 0.00 21.04
C MET A 106 -18.43 0.52 19.75
N LEU A 107 -18.19 1.80 19.41
CA LEU A 107 -18.71 2.38 18.16
C LEU A 107 -18.07 1.75 16.92
N SER A 108 -16.77 1.47 16.94
CA SER A 108 -16.12 0.74 15.85
C SER A 108 -16.66 -0.69 15.70
N GLU A 109 -16.97 -1.40 16.79
CA GLU A 109 -17.55 -2.75 16.72
C GLU A 109 -18.92 -2.71 16.02
N LEU A 110 -19.77 -1.75 16.39
CA LEU A 110 -21.07 -1.54 15.75
C LEU A 110 -20.94 -1.25 14.25
N MET A 111 -19.92 -0.47 13.85
CA MET A 111 -19.65 -0.19 12.44
C MET A 111 -19.19 -1.44 11.67
N VAL A 112 -18.28 -2.23 12.23
CA VAL A 112 -17.80 -3.46 11.60
C VAL A 112 -18.93 -4.48 11.49
N ASN A 113 -19.71 -4.68 12.56
CA ASN A 113 -20.86 -5.58 12.56
C ASN A 113 -21.92 -5.15 11.54
N ARG A 114 -22.19 -3.85 11.38
CA ARG A 114 -23.10 -3.34 10.34
C ARG A 114 -22.58 -3.64 8.92
N VAL A 115 -21.27 -3.51 8.69
CA VAL A 115 -20.66 -3.84 7.40
C VAL A 115 -20.77 -5.34 7.10
N LEU A 116 -20.56 -6.19 8.11
CA LEU A 116 -20.76 -7.63 8.00
C LEU A 116 -22.23 -7.99 7.71
N ASP A 117 -23.17 -7.40 8.43
CA ASP A 117 -24.60 -7.66 8.23
C ASP A 117 -25.07 -7.19 6.85
N GLY A 118 -24.54 -6.08 6.35
CA GLY A 118 -24.80 -5.61 4.98
C GLY A 118 -24.22 -6.51 3.88
N ARG A 119 -23.18 -7.29 4.19
CA ARG A 119 -22.60 -8.30 3.27
C ARG A 119 -23.30 -9.66 3.35
N ARG A 120 -24.00 -9.96 4.44
CA ARG A 120 -24.74 -11.23 4.63
C ARG A 120 -26.12 -11.27 3.96
N VAL A 121 -26.62 -10.16 3.42
CA VAL A 121 -27.91 -10.15 2.69
C VAL A 121 -27.69 -10.78 1.30
N PRO A 122 -28.29 -11.95 1.00
CA PRO A 122 -28.20 -12.54 -0.33
C PRO A 122 -29.09 -11.75 -1.30
N ASN A 123 -28.60 -11.58 -2.54
CA ASN A 123 -29.46 -11.29 -3.69
C ASN A 123 -30.21 -12.56 -4.12
#